data_AF-A0A0A1PV97-F1
#
_entry.id   AF-A0A0A1PV97-F1
#
_cell.length_a   1.000
_cell.length_b   1.000
_cell.length_c   1.000
_cell.angle_alpha   90.00
_cell.angle_beta   90.00
_cell.angle_gamma   90.00
#
_symmetry.space_group_name_H-M   'P 1'
#
loop_
_entity.id
_entity.type
_entity.pdbx_description
1 polymer ?
#
loop_
_entity_poly.entity_id
_entity_poly.type
_entity_poly.pdbx_seq_one_letter_code
_entity_poly.pdbx_strand_id
1 'polypeptide(L)' 'MGDKDEMIDKAARIAEIDRRIAVTRDNIRQLIAQSAALTGIAAEEAAADRMAAQERALAELIQAREALAGRPELGKS' A
#
# COMPACT_ATOMS: atom_id res chain seq x y z
N MET A 1 12.07 21.07 20.28
CA MET A 1 11.43 20.74 19.00
C MET A 1 10.00 21.23 19.13
N GLY A 2 9.60 22.24 18.37
CA GLY A 2 8.29 22.87 18.56
C GLY A 2 7.17 22.12 17.82
N ASP A 3 5.90 22.36 18.18
CA ASP A 3 4.72 21.77 17.54
C ASP A 3 4.74 21.86 16.00
N LYS A 4 5.34 22.93 15.45
CA LYS A 4 5.50 23.12 14.01
C LYS A 4 6.47 22.12 13.37
N ASP A 5 7.56 21.78 14.06
CA ASP A 5 8.55 20.81 13.56
C ASP A 5 7.96 19.40 13.54
N GLU A 6 7.17 19.05 14.57
CA GLU A 6 6.45 17.78 14.65
C GLU A 6 5.38 17.65 13.55
N MET A 7 4.65 18.74 13.26
CA MET A 7 3.70 18.78 12.16
C MET A 7 4.38 18.58 10.80
N ILE A 8 5.56 19.17 10.58
CA ILE A 8 6.34 19.00 9.35
C ILE A 8 6.84 17.56 9.22
N ASP A 9 7.34 16.95 10.30
CA ASP A 9 7.75 15.53 10.30
C ASP A 9 6.57 14.60 9.95
N LYS A 10 5.42 14.80 10.60
CA LYS A 10 4.20 14.04 10.30
C LYS A 10 3.77 14.18 8.83
N ALA A 11 3.79 15.40 8.28
CA ALA A 11 3.44 15.63 6.88
C ALA A 11 4.43 14.93 5.93
N ALA A 12 5.74 14.99 6.22
CA ALA A 12 6.76 14.32 5.43
C ALA A 12 6.58 12.79 5.45
N ARG A 13 6.26 12.21 6.62
CA ARG A 13 5.99 10.78 6.76
C ARG A 13 4.72 10.34 6.03
N ILE A 14 3.65 11.14 6.05
CA ILE A 14 2.44 10.88 5.27
C ILE A 14 2.76 10.90 3.77
N ALA A 15 3.52 11.90 3.30
CA ALA A 15 3.92 12.00 1.89
C ALA A 15 4.79 10.82 1.43
N GLU A 16 5.64 10.29 2.31
CA GLU A 16 6.42 9.07 2.05
C GLU A 16 5.51 7.85 1.90
N ILE A 17 4.55 7.66 2.80
CA ILE A 17 3.58 6.56 2.72
C ILE A 17 2.74 6.68 1.45
N ASP A 18 2.31 7.89 1.07
CA ASP A 18 1.56 8.13 -0.17
C ASP A 18 2.36 7.75 -1.41
N ARG A 19 3.67 8.07 -1.46
CA ARG A 19 4.55 7.61 -2.55
C ARG A 19 4.64 6.08 -2.60
N ARG A 20 4.80 5.42 -1.45
CA ARG A 20 4.85 3.95 -1.38
C ARG A 20 3.54 3.30 -1.83
N ILE A 21 2.39 3.84 -1.41
CA ILE A 21 1.06 3.41 -1.85
C ILE A 21 0.94 3.51 -3.38
N ALA A 22 1.39 4.62 -3.98
CA ALA A 22 1.35 4.81 -5.42
C ALA A 22 2.18 3.75 -6.15
N VAL A 23 3.40 3.48 -5.69
CA VAL A 23 4.27 2.43 -6.24
C VAL A 23 3.64 1.04 -6.09
N THR A 24 3.12 0.69 -4.91
CA THR A 24 2.48 -0.62 -4.69
C THR A 24 1.26 -0.82 -5.59
N ARG A 25 0.44 0.23 -5.77
CA ARG A 25 -0.71 0.18 -6.70
C ARG A 25 -0.28 0.00 -8.15
N ASP A 26 0.83 0.63 -8.56
CA ASP A 26 1.36 0.43 -9.91
C ASP A 26 1.87 -0.99 -10.11
N ASN A 27 2.60 -1.54 -9.14
CA ASN A 27 3.05 -2.93 -9.15
C ASN A 27 1.87 -3.91 -9.27
N ILE A 28 0.77 -3.69 -8.53
CA ILE A 28 -0.45 -4.49 -8.63
C ILE A 28 -1.03 -4.43 -10.04
N ARG A 29 -1.15 -3.23 -10.65
CA ARG A 29 -1.66 -3.08 -12.02
C ARG A 29 -0.79 -3.81 -13.04
N GLN A 30 0.54 -3.70 -12.91
CA GLN A 30 1.49 -4.41 -13.77
C GLN A 30 1.37 -5.92 -13.60
N LEU A 31 1.22 -6.42 -12.36
CA LEU A 31 1.00 -7.83 -12.09
C LEU A 31 -0.32 -8.33 -12.71
N ILE A 32 -1.42 -7.57 -12.62
CA ILE A 32 -2.70 -7.92 -13.25
C ILE A 32 -2.52 -8.08 -14.76
N ALA A 33 -1.83 -7.11 -15.40
CA ALA A 33 -1.57 -7.15 -16.83
C ALA A 33 -0.68 -8.34 -17.23
N GLN A 34 0.33 -8.66 -16.44
CA GLN A 34 1.21 -9.82 -16.67
C GLN A 34 0.46 -11.14 -16.47
N SER A 35 -0.31 -11.26 -15.39
CA SER A 35 -1.09 -12.47 -15.07
C SER A 35 -2.12 -12.81 -16.14
N ALA A 36 -2.71 -11.81 -16.79
CA ALA A 36 -3.63 -12.01 -17.90
C ALA A 36 -2.98 -12.68 -19.13
N ALA A 37 -1.65 -12.64 -19.23
CA ALA A 37 -0.88 -13.27 -20.30
C ALA A 37 -0.20 -14.59 -19.89
N LEU A 38 -0.28 -14.98 -18.61
CA LEU A 38 0.32 -16.22 -18.13
C LEU A 38 -0.54 -17.42 -18.55
N THR A 39 0.14 -18.53 -18.81
CA THR A 39 -0.50 -19.82 -19.09
C THR A 39 0.13 -20.88 -18.21
N GLY A 40 -0.70 -21.67 -17.53
CA GLY A 40 -0.26 -22.84 -16.78
C GLY A 40 -0.25 -22.61 -15.27
N ILE A 41 -0.67 -23.64 -14.55
CA ILE A 41 -1.03 -23.58 -13.12
C ILE A 41 0.10 -23.03 -12.25
N ALA A 42 1.34 -23.49 -12.42
CA ALA A 42 2.45 -23.04 -11.59
C ALA A 42 2.79 -21.54 -11.78
N ALA A 43 2.61 -21.01 -13.00
CA ALA A 43 2.81 -19.59 -13.28
C ALA A 43 1.67 -18.75 -12.70
N GLU A 44 0.43 -19.24 -12.81
CA GLU A 44 -0.77 -18.61 -12.27
C GLU A 44 -0.74 -18.57 -10.72
N GLU A 45 -0.34 -19.66 -10.06
CA GLU A 45 -0.18 -19.72 -8.59
C GLU A 45 0.91 -18.76 -8.10
N ALA A 46 2.08 -18.76 -8.74
CA ALA A 46 3.16 -17.84 -8.38
C ALA A 46 2.76 -16.36 -8.56
N ALA A 47 1.92 -16.06 -9.55
CA ALA A 47 1.40 -14.72 -9.76
C ALA A 47 0.34 -14.35 -8.71
N ALA A 48 -0.52 -15.29 -8.32
CA ALA A 48 -1.49 -15.12 -7.25
C ALA A 48 -0.82 -14.84 -5.90
N ASP A 49 0.23 -15.58 -5.55
CA ASP A 49 1.00 -15.36 -4.31
C ASP A 49 1.63 -13.97 -4.26
N ARG A 50 2.20 -13.51 -5.38
CA ARG A 50 2.76 -12.16 -5.50
C ARG A 50 1.68 -11.08 -5.38
N MET A 51 0.51 -11.30 -5.97
CA MET A 51 -0.63 -10.39 -5.84
C MET A 51 -1.07 -10.26 -4.38
N ALA A 52 -1.25 -11.38 -3.70
CA ALA A 52 -1.66 -11.42 -2.29
C ALA A 52 -0.62 -10.74 -1.37
N ALA A 53 0.67 -10.85 -1.69
CA ALA A 53 1.71 -10.11 -0.96
C ALA A 53 1.60 -8.59 -1.16
N GLN A 54 1.36 -8.13 -2.40
CA GLN A 54 1.24 -6.70 -2.69
C GLN A 54 -0.04 -6.08 -2.12
N GLU A 55 -1.16 -6.81 -2.15
CA GLU A 55 -2.41 -6.36 -1.55
C GLU A 55 -2.30 -6.20 -0.03
N ARG A 56 -1.64 -7.15 0.65
CA ARG A 56 -1.35 -7.03 2.09
C ARG A 56 -0.48 -5.82 2.39
N ALA A 57 0.61 -5.62 1.63
CA ALA A 57 1.47 -4.46 1.79
C ALA A 57 0.70 -3.14 1.55
N LEU A 58 -0.21 -3.11 0.57
CA LEU A 58 -1.06 -1.95 0.33
C LEU A 58 -1.99 -1.66 1.52
N ALA A 59 -2.62 -2.69 2.09
CA ALA A 59 -3.49 -2.55 3.25
C ALA A 59 -2.73 -2.01 4.48
N GLU A 60 -1.53 -2.54 4.76
CA GLU A 60 -0.67 -2.07 5.84
C GLU A 60 -0.25 -0.60 5.66
N LEU A 61 0.10 -0.20 4.43
CA LEU A 61 0.45 1.19 4.12
C LEU A 61 -0.74 2.13 4.32
N ILE A 62 -1.95 1.72 3.93
CA ILE A 62 -3.17 2.51 4.14
C ILE A 62 -3.44 2.68 5.64
N GLN A 63 -3.38 1.59 6.42
CA GLN A 63 -3.56 1.67 7.88
C GLN A 63 -2.52 2.59 8.54
N ALA A 64 -1.24 2.45 8.16
CA ALA A 64 -0.18 3.31 8.68
C ALA A 64 -0.43 4.79 8.34
N ARG A 65 -0.91 5.08 7.13
CA ARG A 65 -1.27 6.43 6.70
C ARG A 65 -2.41 7.00 7.55
N GLU A 66 -3.46 6.23 7.76
CA GLU A 66 -4.66 6.65 8.52
C GLU A 66 -4.33 6.88 9.99
N ALA A 67 -3.56 5.98 10.60
CA ALA A 67 -3.04 6.12 11.95
C ALA A 67 -2.20 7.39 12.10
N LEU A 68 -1.30 7.69 11.14
CA LEU A 68 -0.54 8.93 11.15
C LEU A 68 -1.42 10.16 10.96
N ALA A 69 -2.41 10.11 10.06
CA ALA A 69 -3.31 11.23 9.80
C ALA A 69 -4.21 11.56 11.00
N GLY A 70 -4.36 10.64 11.97
CA GLY A 70 -5.27 10.80 13.09
C GLY A 70 -6.73 10.59 12.69
N ARG A 71 -6.97 9.83 11.61
CA ARG A 71 -8.33 9.39 11.25
C ARG A 71 -8.53 8.04 11.94
N PRO A 72 -9.27 7.96 13.07
CA PRO A 72 -9.60 6.68 13.65
C PRO A 72 -10.41 5.89 12.63
N GLU A 73 -10.13 4.59 12.56
CA GLU A 73 -10.67 3.63 11.60
C GLU A 73 -12.16 3.89 11.35
N LEU A 74 -12.51 4.21 10.09
CA LEU A 74 -13.90 4.24 9.66
C LEU A 74 -14.44 2.81 9.72
N GLY A 75 -15.06 2.43 10.84
CA GLY A 75 -15.96 1.27 10.90
C GLY A 75 -15.46 0.07 11.68
N LYS A 76 -15.25 0.22 12.99
CA LYS A 76 -15.64 -0.83 13.94
C LYS A 76 -16.71 -0.26 14.87
N SER A 77 -17.95 -0.31 14.39
CA SER A 77 -19.16 -0.22 15.21
C SER A 77 -19.60 -1.62 15.60
#